data_AF-A0A6I8UE50-F1
#
_entry.id   AF-A0A6I8UE50-F1
#
_cell.length_a   1.000
_cell.length_b   1.000
_cell.length_c   1.000
_cell.angle_alpha   90.00
_cell.angle_beta   90.00
_cell.angle_gamma   90.00
#
_symmetry.space_group_name_H-M   'P 1'
#
loop_
_entity.id
_entity.type
_entity.pdbx_description
1 polymer ?
#
loop_
_entity_poly.entity_id
_entity_poly.type
_entity_poly.pdbx_seq_one_letter_code
_entity_poly.pdbx_strand_id
1 'polypeptide(L)'
;MPFDIMYDDEPISSFVFTNEATTQTFHHRWYAQGQMHECATCYSCIDADEPPSQHWVRGGENSQGLKLSKQQQAVLDIIEARQIETFFLCDESAKDKLDHFMGETCARGVPELLRWMFHNNTFSVEFNLACYVNVMNQVLIFQSGNLRVDHHYDIEECVSVVYEMIMQRIENYLSCNSEHGLDECSITRIRVQVKRQRQDAESPAMESSFALPLQLRQEEGSSSSSSSSTTSEAELTSLKAAYLKHYRECLGYFPPNMRVNLHGLQQCKTTKELYVVPYHISETLQQLPNKNFLILNDIMGQFQRLHELPTPIMGSAPASVPPTASPTSPTRPLQCRRCRTHFTRRSKLHIHQQLHCGQDFSVDSMHADIVEIYEQCLPISRNVFQYACYGITKPKTVMRKGQFVPIECDWRSESSVKVQHGPCVVISNAQHSSPYKYL
;
A
#
# COMPACT_ATOMS: atom_id res chain seq x y z
N MET A 1 -9.95 12.78 -32.12
CA MET A 1 -10.41 13.80 -31.15
C MET A 1 -9.52 13.65 -29.93
N PRO A 2 -8.76 14.67 -29.50
CA PRO A 2 -8.04 14.56 -28.24
C PRO A 2 -9.08 14.57 -27.12
N PHE A 3 -9.03 13.57 -26.25
CA PHE A 3 -9.85 13.54 -25.04
C PHE A 3 -9.41 14.73 -24.16
N ASP A 4 -10.34 15.66 -23.91
CA ASP A 4 -10.26 16.59 -22.81
C ASP A 4 -10.23 15.76 -21.52
N ILE A 5 -9.04 15.53 -21.00
CA ILE A 5 -8.87 15.06 -19.62
C ILE A 5 -9.23 16.29 -18.77
N MET A 6 -10.49 16.33 -18.32
CA MET A 6 -10.90 17.21 -17.24
C MET A 6 -9.94 16.97 -16.08
N TYR A 7 -9.13 17.98 -15.77
CA TYR A 7 -8.40 18.04 -14.52
C TYR A 7 -9.46 18.15 -13.42
N ASP A 8 -9.86 17.03 -12.83
CA ASP A 8 -10.35 17.07 -11.46
C ASP A 8 -9.14 17.51 -10.63
N ASP A 9 -9.09 18.81 -10.34
CA ASP A 9 -8.13 19.36 -9.39
C ASP A 9 -8.26 18.54 -8.10
N GLU A 10 -7.23 17.74 -7.79
CA GLU A 10 -7.18 17.03 -6.53
C GLU A 10 -7.38 18.04 -5.40
N PRO A 11 -8.23 17.72 -4.43
CA PRO A 11 -8.60 18.69 -3.44
C PRO A 11 -7.37 19.17 -2.66
N ILE A 12 -7.17 20.48 -2.58
CA ILE A 12 -6.07 21.06 -1.80
C ILE A 12 -6.38 20.78 -0.33
N SER A 13 -5.55 19.94 0.26
CA SER A 13 -5.81 19.27 1.53
C SER A 13 -4.84 19.74 2.61
N SER A 14 -5.34 20.01 3.81
CA SER A 14 -4.56 20.54 4.92
C SER A 14 -5.06 20.03 6.26
N PHE A 15 -4.15 19.74 7.19
CA PHE A 15 -4.51 19.59 8.60
C PHE A 15 -4.30 20.91 9.32
N VAL A 16 -5.15 21.21 10.29
CA VAL A 16 -5.09 22.44 11.07
C VAL A 16 -5.13 22.10 12.54
N PHE A 17 -4.27 22.78 13.31
CA PHE A 17 -4.37 22.85 14.76
C PHE A 17 -5.01 24.18 15.13
N THR A 18 -6.11 24.13 15.86
CA THR A 18 -6.75 25.32 16.44
C THR A 18 -6.67 25.24 17.95
N ASN A 19 -6.05 26.26 18.55
CA ASN A 19 -5.97 26.41 20.00
C ASN A 19 -7.00 27.44 20.44
N GLU A 20 -7.96 26.99 21.23
CA GLU A 20 -8.87 27.84 21.99
C GLU A 20 -8.36 27.95 23.43
N ALA A 21 -8.92 28.85 24.24
CA ALA A 21 -8.39 29.18 25.57
C ALA A 21 -8.24 27.96 26.51
N THR A 22 -9.01 26.89 26.28
CA THR A 22 -9.03 25.69 27.12
C THR A 22 -8.74 24.39 26.35
N THR A 23 -8.68 24.43 25.02
CA THR A 23 -8.67 23.21 24.19
C THR A 23 -7.76 23.36 22.97
N GLN A 24 -7.17 22.25 22.56
CA GLN A 24 -6.41 22.12 21.31
C GLN A 24 -7.15 21.13 20.43
N THR A 25 -7.45 21.54 19.20
CA THR A 25 -8.21 20.73 18.25
C THR A 25 -7.37 20.47 17.02
N PHE A 26 -7.34 19.20 16.59
CA PHE A 26 -6.81 18.77 15.31
C PHE A 26 -7.97 18.41 14.39
N HIS A 27 -7.96 18.97 13.18
CA HIS A 27 -8.91 18.61 12.13
C HIS A 27 -8.30 18.69 10.74
N HIS A 28 -8.77 17.80 9.87
CA HIS A 28 -8.39 17.75 8.47
C HIS A 28 -9.46 18.41 7.60
N ARG A 29 -9.03 19.30 6.70
CA ARG A 29 -9.90 20.03 5.78
C ARG A 29 -9.35 20.00 4.36
N TRP A 30 -10.23 19.95 3.38
CA TRP A 30 -9.84 20.00 1.97
C TRP A 30 -10.78 20.88 1.16
N TYR A 31 -10.25 21.46 0.08
CA TYR A 31 -11.01 22.27 -0.87
C TYR A 31 -11.31 21.45 -2.11
N ALA A 32 -12.59 21.23 -2.42
CA ALA A 32 -13.04 20.58 -3.65
C ALA A 32 -14.11 21.46 -4.31
N GLN A 33 -14.05 21.64 -5.64
CA GLN A 33 -15.07 22.38 -6.40
C GLN A 33 -15.37 23.79 -5.83
N GLY A 34 -14.37 24.46 -5.24
CA GLY A 34 -14.54 25.78 -4.63
C GLY A 34 -15.20 25.79 -3.24
N GLN A 35 -15.53 24.63 -2.67
CA GLN A 35 -16.09 24.49 -1.32
C GLN A 35 -15.07 23.85 -0.35
N MET A 36 -15.05 24.34 0.89
CA MET A 36 -14.27 23.74 1.98
C MET A 36 -15.07 22.59 2.61
N HIS A 37 -14.42 21.44 2.78
CA HIS A 37 -14.96 20.28 3.45
C HIS A 37 -14.11 19.93 4.67
N GLU A 38 -14.75 19.41 5.72
CA GLU A 38 -14.08 18.92 6.93
C GLU A 38 -14.18 17.39 7.02
N CYS A 39 -13.09 16.75 7.43
CA CYS A 39 -13.03 15.31 7.54
C CYS A 39 -13.65 14.82 8.84
N ALA A 40 -14.75 14.08 8.72
CA ALA A 40 -15.40 13.46 9.87
C ALA A 40 -14.53 12.41 10.58
N THR A 41 -13.48 11.88 9.92
CA THR A 41 -12.64 10.81 10.49
C THR A 41 -11.35 11.31 11.12
N CYS A 42 -10.93 12.54 10.83
CA CYS A 42 -9.67 13.12 11.27
C CYS A 42 -9.98 14.31 12.16
N TYR A 43 -10.60 14.04 13.31
CA TYR A 43 -10.95 15.02 14.33
C TYR A 43 -10.51 14.51 15.71
N SER A 44 -9.81 15.35 16.48
CA SER A 44 -9.50 15.07 17.88
C SER A 44 -9.34 16.36 18.66
N CYS A 45 -9.66 16.32 19.95
CA CYS A 45 -9.60 17.46 20.85
C CYS A 45 -8.97 17.02 22.19
N ILE A 46 -8.08 17.85 22.72
CA ILE A 46 -7.38 17.66 24.00
C ILE A 46 -7.40 18.98 24.79
N ASP A 47 -7.08 18.92 26.08
CA ASP A 47 -7.00 20.12 26.92
C ASP A 47 -5.77 20.96 26.53
N ALA A 48 -5.85 22.30 26.67
CA ALA A 48 -4.80 23.23 26.24
C ALA A 48 -3.42 23.01 26.91
N ASP A 49 -3.38 22.41 28.09
CA ASP A 49 -2.17 22.11 28.86
C ASP A 49 -1.53 20.75 28.51
N GLU A 50 -2.20 19.95 27.70
CA GLU A 50 -1.70 18.63 27.31
C GLU A 50 -0.70 18.71 26.15
N PRO A 51 0.26 17.78 26.03
CA PRO A 51 1.14 17.76 24.88
C PRO A 51 0.40 17.26 23.62
N PRO A 52 0.81 17.70 22.40
CA PRO A 52 0.21 17.24 21.14
C PRO A 52 0.18 15.72 20.95
N SER A 53 1.08 14.97 21.60
CA SER A 53 1.09 13.51 21.60
C SER A 53 -0.25 12.90 22.03
N GLN A 54 -1.01 13.59 22.90
CA GLN A 54 -2.28 13.08 23.42
C GLN A 54 -3.36 12.92 22.34
N HIS A 55 -3.31 13.71 21.26
CA HIS A 55 -4.17 13.51 20.09
C HIS A 55 -4.06 12.09 19.50
N TRP A 56 -2.87 11.50 19.59
CA TRP A 56 -2.55 10.21 18.94
C TRP A 56 -2.60 9.03 19.91
N VAL A 57 -2.32 9.28 21.19
CA VAL A 57 -2.31 8.26 22.26
C VAL A 57 -3.72 7.96 22.77
N ARG A 58 -4.58 8.97 22.97
CA ARG A 58 -5.94 8.79 23.52
C ARG A 58 -6.90 8.11 22.56
N GLY A 59 -6.69 8.25 21.25
CA GLY A 59 -7.41 7.50 20.21
C GLY A 59 -7.02 6.01 20.11
N GLY A 60 -6.32 5.48 21.13
CA GLY A 60 -5.50 4.26 21.18
C GLY A 60 -6.15 2.91 20.87
N GLU A 61 -7.37 2.87 20.34
CA GLU A 61 -7.92 1.67 19.70
C GLU A 61 -7.75 1.68 18.18
N ASN A 62 -7.64 2.87 17.56
CA ASN A 62 -7.44 3.01 16.11
C ASN A 62 -5.97 3.17 15.68
N SER A 63 -5.08 3.47 16.62
CA SER A 63 -3.63 3.68 16.41
C SER A 63 -2.75 2.53 16.92
N GLN A 64 -3.34 1.49 17.53
CA GLN A 64 -2.66 0.19 17.65
C GLN A 64 -2.57 -0.39 16.24
N GLY A 65 -1.35 -0.53 15.70
CA GLY A 65 -1.16 -1.13 14.38
C GLY A 65 -1.86 -2.48 14.26
N LEU A 66 -2.13 -2.88 13.02
CA LEU A 66 -2.96 -4.03 12.65
C LEU A 66 -2.51 -5.32 13.38
N LYS A 67 -2.97 -5.57 14.60
CA LYS A 67 -2.68 -6.81 15.33
C LYS A 67 -3.37 -7.94 14.59
N LEU A 68 -2.57 -8.74 13.88
CA LEU A 68 -3.06 -9.96 13.25
C LEU A 68 -3.71 -10.86 14.30
N SER A 69 -4.86 -11.43 13.96
CA SER A 69 -5.46 -12.49 14.76
C SER A 69 -4.54 -13.71 14.80
N LYS A 70 -4.67 -14.58 15.81
CA LYS A 70 -3.89 -15.83 15.89
C LYS A 70 -3.99 -16.67 14.62
N GLN A 71 -5.15 -16.66 13.96
CA GLN A 71 -5.35 -17.35 12.69
C GLN A 71 -4.58 -16.70 11.56
N GLN A 72 -4.60 -15.36 11.46
CA GLN A 72 -3.87 -14.61 10.44
C GLN A 72 -2.35 -14.78 10.61
N GLN A 73 -1.86 -14.76 11.84
CA GLN A 73 -0.46 -15.04 12.15
C GLN A 73 -0.06 -16.45 11.72
N ALA A 74 -0.86 -17.48 12.04
CA ALA A 74 -0.57 -18.85 11.63
C ALA A 74 -0.52 -19.01 10.09
N VAL A 75 -1.37 -18.29 9.34
CA VAL A 75 -1.32 -18.28 7.87
C VAL A 75 -0.01 -17.65 7.39
N LEU A 76 0.41 -16.52 7.98
CA LEU A 76 1.67 -15.86 7.65
C LEU A 76 2.88 -16.77 7.94
N ASP A 77 2.87 -17.49 9.06
CA ASP A 77 3.92 -18.44 9.43
C ASP A 77 4.01 -19.61 8.41
N ILE A 78 2.87 -20.07 7.86
CA ILE A 78 2.86 -21.07 6.79
C ILE A 78 3.40 -20.50 5.49
N ILE A 79 3.02 -19.27 5.12
CA ILE A 79 3.54 -18.56 3.94
C ILE A 79 5.06 -18.49 4.01
N GLU A 80 5.59 -18.22 5.21
CA GLU A 80 7.03 -18.19 5.48
C GLU A 80 7.70 -19.54 5.38
N ALA A 81 7.18 -20.53 6.12
CA ALA A 81 7.75 -21.86 6.16
C ALA A 81 7.79 -22.53 4.77
N ARG A 82 6.81 -22.21 3.91
CA ARG A 82 6.69 -22.76 2.55
C ARG A 82 7.21 -21.84 1.45
N GLN A 83 7.73 -20.66 1.80
CA GLN A 83 8.22 -19.64 0.84
C GLN A 83 7.20 -19.35 -0.28
N ILE A 84 5.94 -19.13 0.10
CA ILE A 84 4.87 -18.84 -0.86
C ILE A 84 5.05 -17.41 -1.38
N GLU A 85 5.32 -17.28 -2.67
CA GLU A 85 5.46 -15.98 -3.36
C GLU A 85 4.30 -15.69 -4.33
N THR A 86 3.54 -16.70 -4.75
CA THR A 86 2.46 -16.53 -5.74
C THR A 86 1.10 -16.66 -5.09
N PHE A 87 0.25 -15.66 -5.32
CA PHE A 87 -1.10 -15.58 -4.80
C PHE A 87 -2.09 -15.38 -5.93
N PHE A 88 -3.27 -16.01 -5.83
CA PHE A 88 -4.38 -15.79 -6.75
C PHE A 88 -5.57 -15.24 -6.01
N LEU A 89 -6.12 -14.12 -6.51
CA LEU A 89 -7.45 -13.65 -6.17
C LEU A 89 -8.40 -14.08 -7.28
N CYS A 90 -9.49 -14.74 -6.90
CA CYS A 90 -10.45 -15.33 -7.82
C CYS A 90 -11.87 -14.91 -7.46
N ASP A 91 -12.63 -14.48 -8.47
CA ASP A 91 -14.09 -14.39 -8.38
C ASP A 91 -14.71 -15.76 -8.66
N GLU A 92 -15.28 -16.38 -7.62
CA GLU A 92 -16.00 -17.65 -7.71
C GLU A 92 -17.41 -17.48 -8.32
N SER A 93 -17.92 -16.25 -8.41
CA SER A 93 -19.27 -15.98 -8.92
C SER A 93 -19.37 -16.02 -10.45
N ALA A 94 -18.23 -15.84 -11.15
CA ALA A 94 -18.09 -15.80 -12.61
C ALA A 94 -19.01 -14.77 -13.31
N LYS A 95 -19.44 -13.74 -12.60
CA LYS A 95 -20.46 -12.76 -13.06
C LYS A 95 -19.93 -11.35 -13.23
N ASP A 96 -18.74 -11.04 -12.72
CA ASP A 96 -18.25 -9.67 -12.69
C ASP A 96 -17.63 -9.24 -14.02
N LYS A 97 -17.95 -7.99 -14.40
CA LYS A 97 -17.33 -7.30 -15.55
C LYS A 97 -15.86 -6.98 -15.24
N LEU A 98 -15.07 -6.84 -16.31
CA LEU A 98 -13.64 -6.46 -16.30
C LEU A 98 -13.29 -5.47 -15.18
N ASP A 99 -14.02 -4.37 -15.08
CA ASP A 99 -13.69 -3.24 -14.20
C ASP A 99 -14.06 -3.47 -12.74
N HIS A 100 -15.14 -4.21 -12.45
CA HIS A 100 -15.65 -4.35 -11.09
C HIS A 100 -14.70 -5.20 -10.24
N PHE A 101 -14.48 -6.46 -10.65
CA PHE A 101 -13.60 -7.38 -9.93
C PHE A 101 -12.16 -6.85 -9.87
N MET A 102 -11.64 -6.33 -10.99
CA MET A 102 -10.28 -5.79 -11.05
C MET A 102 -10.12 -4.55 -10.17
N GLY A 103 -11.06 -3.60 -10.27
CA GLY A 103 -11.04 -2.36 -9.50
C GLY A 103 -11.11 -2.63 -8.01
N GLU A 104 -12.03 -3.47 -7.56
CA GLU A 104 -12.17 -3.81 -6.14
C GLU A 104 -10.98 -4.62 -5.61
N THR A 105 -10.49 -5.59 -6.39
CA THR A 105 -9.31 -6.37 -6.04
C THR A 105 -8.08 -5.46 -5.90
N CYS A 106 -7.88 -4.50 -6.80
CA CYS A 106 -6.74 -3.58 -6.72
C CYS A 106 -6.93 -2.47 -5.68
N ALA A 107 -8.15 -2.06 -5.38
CA ALA A 107 -8.43 -1.07 -4.35
C ALA A 107 -8.30 -1.64 -2.92
N ARG A 108 -8.62 -2.93 -2.72
CA ARG A 108 -8.68 -3.54 -1.37
C ARG A 108 -7.84 -4.80 -1.24
N GLY A 109 -8.08 -5.79 -2.10
CA GLY A 109 -7.47 -7.12 -1.97
C GLY A 109 -5.94 -7.12 -2.10
N VAL A 110 -5.39 -6.56 -3.18
CA VAL A 110 -3.93 -6.48 -3.37
C VAL A 110 -3.27 -5.64 -2.26
N PRO A 111 -3.76 -4.44 -1.91
CA PRO A 111 -3.19 -3.68 -0.80
C PRO A 111 -3.20 -4.42 0.53
N GLU A 112 -4.28 -5.13 0.89
CA GLU A 112 -4.34 -5.92 2.12
C GLU A 112 -3.36 -7.09 2.12
N LEU A 113 -3.20 -7.78 0.99
CA LEU A 113 -2.18 -8.83 0.83
C LEU A 113 -0.78 -8.26 1.01
N LEU A 114 -0.46 -7.14 0.35
CA LEU A 114 0.87 -6.50 0.48
C LEU A 114 1.13 -6.03 1.91
N ARG A 115 0.12 -5.51 2.61
CA ARG A 115 0.22 -5.17 4.05
C ARG A 115 0.59 -6.39 4.89
N TRP A 116 -0.04 -7.54 4.65
CA TRP A 116 0.38 -8.79 5.32
C TRP A 116 1.85 -9.13 5.02
N MET A 117 2.28 -8.92 3.78
CA MET A 117 3.66 -9.19 3.38
C MET A 117 4.69 -8.22 4.01
N PHE A 118 4.27 -7.08 4.57
CA PHE A 118 5.16 -6.19 5.34
C PHE A 118 5.38 -6.61 6.80
N HIS A 119 4.73 -7.69 7.27
CA HIS A 119 4.94 -8.20 8.64
C HIS A 119 6.28 -8.95 8.78
N ASN A 120 6.60 -9.37 10.01
CA ASN A 120 7.79 -10.17 10.35
C ASN A 120 9.11 -9.54 9.88
N ASN A 121 9.35 -8.27 10.27
CA ASN A 121 10.57 -7.49 9.97
C ASN A 121 10.89 -7.36 8.47
N THR A 122 9.85 -7.32 7.64
CA THR A 122 10.00 -7.03 6.21
C THR A 122 10.17 -5.52 6.02
N PHE A 123 11.31 -5.11 5.45
CA PHE A 123 11.61 -3.69 5.20
C PHE A 123 11.25 -3.26 3.78
N SER A 124 11.07 -4.19 2.85
CA SER A 124 10.61 -3.88 1.50
C SER A 124 9.92 -5.09 0.88
N VAL A 125 8.94 -4.83 0.01
CA VAL A 125 8.18 -5.83 -0.73
C VAL A 125 8.28 -5.51 -2.21
N GLU A 126 8.70 -6.48 -3.02
CA GLU A 126 8.62 -6.39 -4.48
C GLU A 126 7.43 -7.21 -4.97
N PHE A 127 6.61 -6.66 -5.86
CA PHE A 127 5.45 -7.36 -6.39
C PHE A 127 5.25 -7.12 -7.89
N ASN A 128 4.55 -8.05 -8.53
CA ASN A 128 3.95 -7.83 -9.84
C ASN A 128 2.50 -8.32 -9.86
N LEU A 129 1.72 -7.82 -10.81
CA LEU A 129 0.33 -8.20 -11.03
C LEU A 129 0.19 -8.82 -12.41
N ALA A 130 -0.56 -9.91 -12.52
CA ALA A 130 -0.98 -10.47 -13.79
C ALA A 130 -2.48 -10.74 -13.82
N CYS A 131 -3.15 -10.24 -14.85
CA CYS A 131 -4.59 -10.27 -15.00
C CYS A 131 -4.98 -11.19 -16.16
N TYR A 132 -5.93 -12.08 -15.91
CA TYR A 132 -6.41 -13.03 -16.90
C TYR A 132 -7.71 -12.49 -17.50
N VAL A 133 -7.59 -11.96 -18.71
CA VAL A 133 -8.69 -11.38 -19.46
C VAL A 133 -9.23 -12.44 -20.42
N ASN A 134 -10.46 -12.88 -20.18
CA ASN A 134 -11.15 -13.80 -21.08
C ASN A 134 -11.71 -13.02 -22.27
N VAL A 135 -11.29 -13.41 -23.47
CA VAL A 135 -11.76 -12.83 -24.74
C VAL A 135 -12.20 -13.99 -25.65
N MET A 136 -13.50 -14.22 -25.77
CA MET A 136 -14.07 -15.35 -26.53
C MET A 136 -13.44 -16.71 -26.18
N ASN A 137 -12.64 -17.29 -27.10
CA ASN A 137 -11.98 -18.60 -27.00
C ASN A 137 -10.49 -18.53 -26.60
N GLN A 138 -10.02 -17.38 -26.15
CA GLN A 138 -8.66 -17.20 -25.67
C GLN A 138 -8.65 -16.46 -24.34
N VAL A 139 -7.57 -16.67 -23.59
CA VAL A 139 -7.31 -15.96 -22.36
C VAL A 139 -6.00 -15.21 -22.52
N LEU A 140 -6.09 -13.89 -22.47
CA LEU A 140 -4.94 -13.01 -22.52
C LEU A 140 -4.47 -12.76 -21.08
N ILE A 141 -3.17 -12.85 -20.86
CA ILE A 141 -2.54 -12.66 -19.55
C ILE A 141 -1.71 -11.39 -19.64
N PHE A 142 -2.22 -10.32 -19.04
CA PHE A 142 -1.53 -9.04 -18.99
C PHE A 142 -0.73 -8.98 -17.69
N GLN A 143 0.59 -8.89 -17.78
CA GLN A 143 1.47 -8.89 -16.63
C GLN A 143 2.23 -7.56 -16.53
N SER A 144 2.29 -6.99 -15.32
CA SER A 144 3.13 -5.83 -15.02
C SER A 144 4.60 -6.20 -14.85
N GLY A 145 5.46 -5.19 -14.97
CA GLY A 145 6.82 -5.28 -14.42
C GLY A 145 6.81 -5.44 -12.88
N ASN A 146 7.97 -5.74 -12.32
CA ASN A 146 8.15 -5.80 -10.87
C ASN A 146 8.23 -4.38 -10.30
N LEU A 147 7.48 -4.14 -9.23
CA LEU A 147 7.49 -2.89 -8.49
C LEU A 147 7.93 -3.15 -7.05
N ARG A 148 8.97 -2.44 -6.62
CA ARG A 148 9.46 -2.49 -5.24
C ARG A 148 8.82 -1.37 -4.42
N VAL A 149 8.22 -1.75 -3.30
CA VAL A 149 7.63 -0.88 -2.28
C VAL A 149 8.55 -0.92 -1.07
N ASP A 150 9.11 0.21 -0.67
CA ASP A 150 10.02 0.27 0.49
C ASP A 150 9.33 0.69 1.79
N HIS A 151 8.12 1.24 1.71
CA HIS A 151 7.39 1.69 2.89
C HIS A 151 5.91 1.35 2.78
N HIS A 152 5.31 0.87 3.86
CA HIS A 152 3.93 0.36 3.86
C HIS A 152 2.86 1.44 3.54
N TYR A 153 3.15 2.72 3.79
CA TYR A 153 2.28 3.83 3.37
C TYR A 153 2.20 4.01 1.84
N ASP A 154 3.19 3.51 1.08
CA ASP A 154 3.22 3.66 -0.37
C ASP A 154 2.41 2.56 -1.09
N ILE A 155 1.90 1.55 -0.37
CA ILE A 155 1.21 0.38 -0.93
C ILE A 155 0.02 0.79 -1.80
N GLU A 156 -0.89 1.62 -1.30
CA GLU A 156 -2.12 1.99 -2.03
C GLU A 156 -1.78 2.73 -3.33
N GLU A 157 -0.87 3.69 -3.28
CA GLU A 157 -0.46 4.45 -4.45
C GLU A 157 0.29 3.60 -5.47
N CYS A 158 1.16 2.69 -5.00
CA CYS A 158 1.85 1.73 -5.85
C CYS A 158 0.88 0.81 -6.61
N VAL A 159 -0.09 0.23 -5.91
CA VAL A 159 -1.09 -0.65 -6.54
C VAL A 159 -1.99 0.14 -7.48
N SER A 160 -2.39 1.36 -7.13
CA SER A 160 -3.18 2.25 -7.99
C SER A 160 -2.48 2.53 -9.32
N VAL A 161 -1.19 2.89 -9.30
CA VAL A 161 -0.43 3.17 -10.53
C VAL A 161 -0.28 1.90 -11.39
N VAL A 162 -0.02 0.74 -10.78
CA VAL A 162 0.04 -0.53 -11.54
C VAL A 162 -1.32 -0.86 -12.17
N TYR A 163 -2.42 -0.70 -11.42
CA TYR A 163 -3.78 -0.89 -11.92
C TYR A 163 -4.10 0.02 -13.11
N GLU A 164 -3.87 1.33 -12.97
CA GLU A 164 -4.07 2.34 -14.03
C GLU A 164 -3.29 1.95 -15.30
N MET A 165 -2.02 1.55 -15.15
CA MET A 165 -1.17 1.15 -16.28
C MET A 165 -1.58 -0.17 -16.93
N ILE A 166 -1.99 -1.18 -16.14
CA ILE A 166 -2.48 -2.45 -16.68
C ILE A 166 -3.79 -2.23 -17.44
N MET A 167 -4.74 -1.48 -16.87
CA MET A 167 -6.02 -1.18 -17.51
C MET A 167 -5.80 -0.46 -18.84
N GLN A 168 -4.99 0.60 -18.83
CA GLN A 168 -4.62 1.31 -20.06
C GLN A 168 -3.99 0.37 -21.11
N ARG A 169 -3.18 -0.62 -20.67
CA ARG A 169 -2.57 -1.60 -21.57
C ARG A 169 -3.59 -2.56 -22.15
N ILE A 170 -4.54 -3.04 -21.35
CA ILE A 170 -5.66 -3.89 -21.78
C ILE A 170 -6.50 -3.16 -22.82
N GLU A 171 -6.94 -1.94 -22.50
CA GLU A 171 -7.75 -1.09 -23.39
C GLU A 171 -7.07 -0.87 -24.75
N ASN A 172 -5.78 -0.50 -24.73
CA ASN A 172 -5.00 -0.29 -25.95
C ASN A 172 -4.84 -1.58 -26.76
N TYR A 173 -4.59 -2.71 -26.10
CA TYR A 173 -4.43 -3.99 -26.78
C TYR A 173 -5.72 -4.43 -27.46
N LEU A 174 -6.85 -4.36 -26.75
CA LEU A 174 -8.16 -4.73 -27.29
C LEU A 174 -8.54 -3.81 -28.44
N SER A 175 -8.36 -2.49 -28.27
CA SER A 175 -8.68 -1.51 -29.32
C SER A 175 -7.88 -1.71 -30.62
N CYS A 176 -6.67 -2.28 -30.53
CA CYS A 176 -5.81 -2.51 -31.70
C CYS A 176 -5.97 -3.90 -32.32
N ASN A 177 -6.37 -4.92 -31.55
CA ASN A 177 -6.27 -6.33 -31.95
C ASN A 177 -7.59 -7.12 -31.89
N SER A 178 -8.66 -6.57 -31.30
CA SER A 178 -9.97 -7.23 -31.26
C SER A 178 -11.05 -6.35 -31.88
N GLU A 179 -11.95 -6.96 -32.64
CA GLU A 179 -13.21 -6.32 -33.09
C GLU A 179 -14.19 -6.04 -31.92
N HIS A 180 -13.85 -6.53 -30.73
CA HIS A 180 -14.68 -6.53 -29.54
C HIS A 180 -14.19 -5.47 -28.54
N GLY A 181 -15.14 -4.80 -27.90
CA GLY A 181 -14.87 -3.81 -26.85
C GLY A 181 -14.66 -4.42 -25.47
N LEU A 182 -14.34 -3.57 -24.49
CA LEU A 182 -14.16 -3.95 -23.07
C LEU A 182 -15.39 -4.65 -22.48
N ASP A 183 -16.58 -4.34 -22.98
CA ASP A 183 -17.87 -4.87 -22.51
C ASP A 183 -18.05 -6.38 -22.70
N GLU A 184 -17.27 -6.99 -23.59
CA GLU A 184 -17.34 -8.42 -23.90
C GLU A 184 -16.25 -9.24 -23.18
N CYS A 185 -15.38 -8.56 -22.44
CA CYS A 185 -14.29 -9.16 -21.71
C CYS A 185 -14.66 -9.38 -20.24
N SER A 186 -14.12 -10.45 -19.63
CA SER A 186 -14.21 -10.64 -18.18
C SER A 186 -12.85 -10.94 -17.57
N ILE A 187 -12.61 -10.39 -16.38
CA ILE A 187 -11.51 -10.82 -15.50
C ILE A 187 -12.15 -11.47 -14.29
N THR A 188 -11.83 -12.74 -14.07
CA THR A 188 -12.25 -13.48 -12.88
C THR A 188 -11.06 -13.90 -12.02
N ARG A 189 -9.85 -13.55 -12.45
CA ARG A 189 -8.60 -14.01 -11.84
C ARG A 189 -7.48 -13.00 -11.97
N ILE A 190 -6.85 -12.70 -10.83
CA ILE A 190 -5.63 -11.90 -10.73
C ILE A 190 -4.58 -12.70 -9.98
N ARG A 191 -3.37 -12.77 -10.54
CA ARG A 191 -2.19 -13.32 -9.89
C ARG A 191 -1.36 -12.18 -9.34
N VAL A 192 -0.96 -12.28 -8.08
CA VAL A 192 -0.02 -11.38 -7.42
C VAL A 192 1.21 -12.20 -7.09
N GLN A 193 2.38 -11.83 -7.63
CA GLN A 193 3.64 -12.38 -7.15
C GLN A 193 4.25 -11.39 -6.18
N VAL A 194 4.72 -11.88 -5.03
CA VAL A 194 5.25 -11.04 -3.95
C VAL A 194 6.53 -11.65 -3.39
N LYS A 195 7.60 -10.85 -3.39
CA LYS A 195 8.88 -11.17 -2.79
C LYS A 195 9.15 -10.22 -1.64
N ARG A 196 9.57 -10.76 -0.50
CA ARG A 196 9.85 -9.99 0.72
C ARG A 196 11.34 -9.84 0.93
N GLN A 197 11.79 -8.63 1.20
CA GLN A 197 13.14 -8.34 1.67
C GLN A 197 13.08 -8.13 3.18
N ARG A 198 13.74 -9.03 3.91
CA ARG A 198 13.69 -9.09 5.38
C ARG A 198 15.05 -8.81 5.96
N GLN A 199 15.05 -8.23 7.15
CA GLN A 199 16.25 -8.07 7.95
C GLN A 199 16.50 -9.35 8.75
N ASP A 200 17.70 -9.91 8.64
CA ASP A 200 18.11 -11.04 9.47
C ASP A 200 18.24 -10.58 10.92
N ALA A 201 17.68 -11.36 11.84
CA ALA A 201 17.64 -11.03 13.27
C ALA A 201 19.04 -10.90 13.92
N GLU A 202 20.08 -11.46 13.29
CA GLU A 202 21.46 -11.47 13.78
C GLU A 202 22.31 -10.32 13.24
N SER A 203 21.83 -9.60 12.22
CA SER A 203 22.55 -8.45 11.65
C SER A 203 22.13 -7.18 12.40
N PRO A 204 23.08 -6.33 12.87
CA PRO A 204 22.72 -5.07 13.49
C PRO A 204 21.87 -4.26 12.53
N ALA A 205 20.72 -3.77 13.00
CA ALA A 205 19.80 -3.03 12.16
C ALA A 205 20.48 -1.75 11.68
N MET A 206 20.97 -1.75 10.44
CA MET A 206 21.41 -0.52 9.79
C MET A 206 20.17 0.36 9.63
N GLU A 207 20.09 1.44 10.41
CA GLU A 207 18.97 2.38 10.38
C GLU A 207 18.80 3.03 8.99
N SER A 208 19.84 2.97 8.14
CA SER A 208 19.83 3.38 6.74
C SER A 208 18.99 2.49 5.82
N SER A 209 18.61 1.27 6.23
CA SER A 209 17.82 0.35 5.42
C SER A 209 16.33 0.69 5.35
N PHE A 210 15.84 1.56 6.25
CA PHE A 210 14.43 1.95 6.33
C PHE A 210 14.18 3.26 5.59
N ALA A 211 13.64 3.15 4.38
CA ALA A 211 13.34 4.30 3.54
C ALA A 211 12.17 5.12 4.10
N LEU A 212 12.14 6.42 3.77
CA LEU A 212 10.96 7.24 4.00
C LEU A 212 9.82 6.89 3.03
N PRO A 213 8.55 7.14 3.41
CA PRO A 213 7.44 7.17 2.46
C PRO A 213 7.77 8.06 1.25
N LEU A 214 7.33 7.67 0.05
CA LEU A 214 7.64 8.37 -1.20
C LEU A 214 7.25 9.84 -1.17
N GLN A 215 6.13 10.17 -0.53
CA GLN A 215 5.63 11.55 -0.39
C GLN A 215 6.58 12.46 0.42
N LEU A 216 7.46 11.88 1.24
CA LEU A 216 8.40 12.60 2.09
C LEU A 216 9.85 12.56 1.55
N ARG A 217 10.11 11.79 0.47
CA ARG A 217 11.44 11.75 -0.14
C ARG A 217 11.68 13.03 -0.93
N GLN A 218 12.72 13.78 -0.53
CA GLN A 218 13.17 14.95 -1.31
C GLN A 218 13.81 14.51 -2.64
N GLU A 219 13.94 15.44 -3.59
CA GLU A 219 14.69 15.18 -4.83
C GLU A 219 16.16 15.08 -4.46
N GLU A 220 16.72 13.87 -4.49
CA GLU A 220 18.15 13.72 -4.72
C GLU A 220 18.43 14.15 -6.17
N GLY A 221 18.37 15.46 -6.40
CA GLY A 221 18.80 16.07 -7.63
C GLY A 221 20.30 15.89 -7.73
N SER A 222 20.75 14.87 -8.47
CA SER A 222 22.07 14.78 -9.12
C SER A 222 23.17 15.59 -8.42
N SER A 223 23.46 15.23 -7.18
CA SER A 223 24.64 15.67 -6.44
C SER A 223 24.77 14.70 -5.29
N SER A 224 25.84 13.92 -5.36
CA SER A 224 26.40 13.18 -4.24
C SER A 224 26.70 14.17 -3.11
N SER A 225 25.70 14.44 -2.28
CA SER A 225 25.88 14.97 -0.95
C SER A 225 25.06 14.09 -0.05
N SER A 226 25.74 13.07 0.49
CA SER A 226 25.38 12.48 1.78
C SER A 226 24.85 13.60 2.66
N SER A 227 23.54 13.62 2.92
CA SER A 227 22.97 14.49 3.94
C SER A 227 23.62 14.08 5.24
N SER A 228 24.69 14.78 5.60
CA SER A 228 25.45 14.53 6.82
C SER A 228 24.48 14.75 7.96
N SER A 229 24.02 13.65 8.58
CA SER A 229 23.34 13.71 9.86
C SER A 229 24.25 14.48 10.80
N THR A 230 23.84 15.69 11.18
CA THR A 230 24.63 16.52 12.09
C THR A 230 24.59 15.98 13.52
N THR A 231 23.64 15.07 13.78
CA THR A 231 23.49 14.37 15.05
C THR A 231 24.45 13.19 15.12
N SER A 232 25.23 13.13 16.20
CA SER A 232 26.10 11.98 16.45
C SER A 232 25.27 10.72 16.74
N GLU A 233 25.81 9.55 16.39
CA GLU A 233 25.14 8.26 16.63
C GLU A 233 24.82 8.04 18.12
N ALA A 234 25.69 8.54 19.01
CA ALA A 234 25.47 8.50 20.46
C ALA A 234 24.30 9.40 20.92
N GLU A 235 24.14 10.59 20.33
CA GLU A 235 22.98 11.47 20.57
C GLU A 235 21.69 10.81 20.10
N LEU A 236 21.68 10.23 18.90
CA LEU A 236 20.50 9.56 18.34
C LEU A 236 20.09 8.34 19.18
N THR A 237 21.07 7.55 19.64
CA THR A 237 20.85 6.41 20.54
C THR A 237 20.24 6.84 21.87
N SER A 238 20.77 7.92 22.46
CA SER A 238 20.26 8.48 23.71
C SER A 238 18.83 9.01 23.55
N LEU A 239 18.55 9.69 22.42
CA LEU A 239 17.25 10.22 22.09
C LEU A 239 16.21 9.11 21.87
N LYS A 240 16.59 8.04 21.17
CA LYS A 240 15.78 6.82 20.98
C LYS A 240 15.43 6.17 22.31
N ALA A 241 16.40 6.02 23.22
CA ALA A 241 16.17 5.47 24.55
C ALA A 241 15.20 6.33 25.37
N ALA A 242 15.36 7.66 25.33
CA ALA A 242 14.45 8.59 25.98
C ALA A 242 13.03 8.49 25.39
N TYR A 243 12.91 8.47 24.06
CA TYR A 243 11.62 8.31 23.38
C TYR A 243 10.89 7.04 23.83
N LEU A 244 11.56 5.89 23.75
CA LEU A 244 10.97 4.60 24.10
C LEU A 244 10.57 4.52 25.57
N LYS A 245 11.37 5.10 26.46
CA LYS A 245 11.05 5.18 27.89
C LYS A 245 9.76 5.97 28.12
N HIS A 246 9.68 7.19 27.60
CA HIS A 246 8.53 8.07 27.81
C HIS A 246 7.26 7.60 27.09
N TYR A 247 7.40 6.95 25.92
CA TYR A 247 6.28 6.33 25.23
C TYR A 247 5.65 5.21 26.08
N ARG A 248 6.47 4.34 26.69
CA ARG A 248 5.98 3.19 27.47
C ARG A 248 5.54 3.55 28.89
N GLU A 249 6.31 4.39 29.58
CA GLU A 249 6.13 4.67 31.01
C GLU A 249 5.26 5.91 31.26
N CYS A 250 5.25 6.86 30.32
CA CYS A 250 4.63 8.18 30.52
C CYS A 250 3.53 8.49 29.49
N LEU A 251 3.05 7.51 28.72
CA LEU A 251 1.94 7.68 27.76
C LEU A 251 2.10 8.89 26.82
N GLY A 252 3.34 9.16 26.38
CA GLY A 252 3.64 10.27 25.47
C GLY A 252 3.86 11.63 26.14
N TYR A 253 3.88 11.72 27.47
CA TYR A 253 4.36 12.91 28.18
C TYR A 253 5.89 12.92 28.21
N PHE A 254 6.48 13.87 27.48
CA PHE A 254 7.92 14.08 27.45
C PHE A 254 8.34 15.17 28.43
N PRO A 255 9.54 15.07 29.01
CA PRO A 255 9.98 16.02 30.02
C PRO A 255 10.36 17.36 29.35
N PRO A 256 10.15 18.50 30.04
CA PRO A 256 10.45 19.83 29.48
C PRO A 256 11.92 20.03 29.07
N ASN A 257 12.84 19.22 29.61
CA ASN A 257 14.25 19.26 29.28
C ASN A 257 14.60 18.50 27.98
N MET A 258 13.65 17.83 27.34
CA MET A 258 13.83 17.19 26.04
C MET A 258 13.78 18.26 24.93
N ARG A 259 14.97 18.70 24.50
CA ARG A 259 15.18 19.83 23.57
C ARG A 259 15.19 19.41 22.09
N VAL A 260 14.15 18.70 21.68
CA VAL A 260 13.95 18.33 20.28
C VAL A 260 12.47 18.45 19.94
N ASN A 261 12.17 18.61 18.66
CA ASN A 261 10.81 18.45 18.16
C ASN A 261 10.68 17.04 17.58
N LEU A 262 9.65 16.32 18.00
CA LEU A 262 9.27 15.03 17.46
C LEU A 262 7.98 15.18 16.67
N HIS A 263 7.95 14.56 15.49
CA HIS A 263 6.80 14.52 14.61
C HIS A 263 6.41 13.06 14.34
N GLY A 264 5.13 12.78 14.19
CA GLY A 264 4.60 11.48 13.80
C GLY A 264 4.00 11.51 12.39
N LEU A 265 3.67 10.33 11.87
CA LEU A 265 2.93 10.19 10.62
C LEU A 265 1.47 9.85 10.89
N GLN A 266 0.56 10.51 10.16
CA GLN A 266 -0.87 10.20 10.17
C GLN A 266 -1.39 10.12 8.75
N GLN A 267 -2.18 9.09 8.45
CA GLN A 267 -2.85 8.95 7.17
C GLN A 267 -4.34 9.21 7.33
N CYS A 268 -4.90 10.08 6.49
CA CYS A 268 -6.34 10.30 6.49
C CYS A 268 -7.06 9.06 5.94
N LYS A 269 -8.05 8.54 6.67
CA LYS A 269 -8.83 7.38 6.21
C LYS A 269 -9.67 7.70 4.97
N THR A 270 -10.09 8.96 4.82
CA THR A 270 -10.94 9.47 3.72
C THR A 270 -10.12 9.83 2.48
N THR A 271 -9.13 10.71 2.58
CA THR A 271 -8.36 11.18 1.41
C THR A 271 -7.12 10.34 1.10
N LYS A 272 -6.73 9.42 2.02
CA LYS A 272 -5.53 8.57 1.93
C LYS A 272 -4.20 9.32 1.94
N GLU A 273 -4.24 10.63 2.13
CA GLU A 273 -3.03 11.47 2.21
C GLU A 273 -2.28 11.23 3.51
N LEU A 274 -0.94 11.25 3.41
CA LEU A 274 -0.04 11.09 4.53
C LEU A 274 0.47 12.45 5.00
N TYR A 275 0.39 12.68 6.30
CA TYR A 275 0.78 13.93 6.93
C TYR A 275 1.83 13.71 7.99
N VAL A 276 2.67 14.73 8.15
CA VAL A 276 3.56 14.85 9.29
C VAL A 276 2.91 15.74 10.33
N VAL A 277 2.66 15.20 11.51
CA VAL A 277 1.96 15.89 12.60
C VAL A 277 2.86 16.06 13.83
N PRO A 278 2.69 17.14 14.61
CA PRO A 278 3.41 17.32 15.87
C PRO A 278 3.15 16.16 16.85
N TYR A 279 4.21 15.65 17.46
CA TYR A 279 4.13 14.67 18.55
C TYR A 279 4.66 15.25 19.86
N HIS A 280 5.80 15.94 19.79
CA HIS A 280 6.38 16.69 20.90
C HIS A 280 7.02 17.96 20.35
N ILE A 281 6.67 19.12 20.90
CA ILE A 281 7.26 20.40 20.50
C ILE A 281 7.91 21.00 21.74
N SER A 282 9.21 21.25 21.67
CA SER A 282 9.95 21.77 22.81
C SER A 282 9.91 23.29 22.83
N GLU A 283 9.43 23.88 23.93
CA GLU A 283 9.44 25.32 24.17
C GLU A 283 10.75 25.72 24.87
N THR A 284 11.85 25.75 24.11
CA THR A 284 13.14 26.18 24.67
C THR A 284 13.28 27.69 24.63
N LEU A 285 13.63 28.30 25.77
CA LEU A 285 13.98 29.73 25.88
C LEU A 285 15.37 30.09 25.28
N GLN A 286 16.02 29.15 24.59
CA GLN A 286 17.37 29.33 24.03
C GLN A 286 17.31 29.89 22.61
N GLN A 287 18.36 30.61 22.18
CA GLN A 287 18.44 31.25 20.85
C GLN A 287 18.65 30.28 19.67
N LEU A 288 18.85 28.98 19.94
CA LEU A 288 19.12 27.97 18.90
C LEU A 288 17.83 27.22 18.54
N PRO A 289 17.58 26.94 17.24
CA PRO A 289 16.41 26.18 16.82
C PRO A 289 16.51 24.71 17.25
N ASN A 290 15.38 24.13 17.67
CA ASN A 290 15.32 22.70 18.00
C ASN A 290 15.55 21.83 16.76
N LYS A 291 16.31 20.74 16.94
CA LYS A 291 16.39 19.67 15.94
C LYS A 291 15.01 19.01 15.77
N ASN A 292 14.66 18.66 14.53
CA ASN A 292 13.39 18.04 14.19
C ASN A 292 13.61 16.58 13.82
N PHE A 293 12.83 15.67 14.42
CA PHE A 293 12.89 14.25 14.12
C PHE A 293 11.51 13.73 13.76
N LEU A 294 11.46 12.87 12.75
CA LEU A 294 10.29 12.09 12.39
C LEU A 294 10.35 10.72 13.07
N ILE A 295 9.29 10.35 13.76
CA ILE A 295 9.06 9.03 14.33
C ILE A 295 8.57 8.13 13.20
N LEU A 296 9.37 7.11 12.86
CA LEU A 296 9.00 6.10 11.89
C LEU A 296 8.63 4.81 12.63
N ASN A 297 7.44 4.31 12.32
CA ASN A 297 6.92 3.07 12.85
C ASN A 297 6.78 2.05 11.72
N ASP A 298 6.81 0.77 12.08
CA ASP A 298 6.44 -0.31 11.18
C ASP A 298 4.92 -0.38 10.95
N ILE A 299 4.49 -1.34 10.14
CA ILE A 299 3.06 -1.55 9.86
C ILE A 299 2.24 -1.94 11.11
N MET A 300 2.92 -2.43 12.16
CA MET A 300 2.34 -2.80 13.45
C MET A 300 2.33 -1.63 14.44
N GLY A 301 2.75 -0.44 14.00
CA GLY A 301 2.86 0.75 14.85
C GLY A 301 4.03 0.67 15.84
N GLN A 302 4.94 -0.29 15.69
CA GLN A 302 6.14 -0.40 16.51
C GLN A 302 7.20 0.56 16.00
N PHE A 303 7.85 1.24 16.94
CA PHE A 303 8.94 2.16 16.64
C PHE A 303 10.09 1.45 15.88
N GLN A 304 10.45 1.98 14.71
CA GLN A 304 11.61 1.55 13.94
C GLN A 304 12.82 2.47 14.20
N ARG A 305 12.67 3.77 13.91
CA ARG A 305 13.77 4.74 14.04
C ARG A 305 13.28 6.18 14.15
N LEU A 306 14.21 7.06 14.54
CA LEU A 306 14.06 8.50 14.38
C LEU A 306 14.79 8.94 13.11
N HIS A 307 14.14 9.75 12.29
CA HIS A 307 14.76 10.36 11.12
C HIS A 307 14.95 11.86 11.34
N GLU A 308 16.20 12.33 11.34
CA GLU A 308 16.49 13.76 11.41
C GLU A 308 15.98 14.46 10.14
N LEU A 309 15.21 15.53 10.32
CA LEU A 309 14.68 16.34 9.24
C LEU A 309 15.62 17.55 9.00
N PRO A 310 16.14 17.73 7.79
CA PRO A 310 17.18 18.73 7.51
C PRO A 310 16.72 20.19 7.64
N THR A 311 15.41 20.46 7.66
CA THR A 311 14.81 21.80 7.83
C THR A 311 13.43 21.69 8.52
N PRO A 312 12.94 22.73 9.21
CA PRO A 312 11.61 22.70 9.82
C PRO A 312 10.54 22.42 8.76
N ILE A 313 9.60 21.55 9.12
CA ILE A 313 8.50 21.13 8.25
C ILE A 313 7.64 22.36 7.96
N MET A 314 7.56 22.77 6.69
CA MET A 314 6.57 23.75 6.24
C MET A 314 5.18 23.13 6.40
N GLY A 315 4.61 23.30 7.59
CA GLY A 315 3.30 22.77 7.98
C GLY A 315 2.85 23.24 9.36
N SER A 316 3.72 23.88 10.15
CA SER A 316 3.42 24.40 11.49
C SER A 316 3.50 25.93 11.58
N ALA A 317 3.23 26.66 10.50
CA ALA A 317 3.09 28.12 10.60
C ALA A 317 1.79 28.45 11.34
N PRO A 318 1.81 29.29 12.39
CA PRO A 318 0.61 29.68 13.13
C PRO A 318 -0.36 30.44 12.22
N ALA A 319 -1.66 30.26 12.48
CA ALA A 319 -2.82 30.70 11.71
C ALA A 319 -3.02 32.23 11.56
N SER A 320 -1.98 33.05 11.72
CA SER A 320 -2.07 34.51 11.70
C SER A 320 -1.46 35.19 10.47
N VAL A 321 -0.93 34.43 9.51
CA VAL A 321 -0.50 34.99 8.21
C VAL A 321 -1.58 34.71 7.18
N PRO A 322 -2.30 35.72 6.65
CA PRO A 322 -3.22 35.50 5.55
C PRO A 322 -2.43 34.93 4.36
N PRO A 323 -3.02 34.01 3.58
CA PRO A 323 -2.36 33.41 2.43
C PRO A 323 -2.19 34.46 1.34
N THR A 324 -1.16 35.29 1.49
CA THR A 324 -0.48 35.90 0.36
C THR A 324 0.64 34.96 -0.05
N ALA A 325 0.27 33.70 -0.29
CA ALA A 325 0.99 32.89 -1.25
C ALA A 325 0.79 33.59 -2.59
N SER A 326 1.82 34.33 -2.99
CA SER A 326 1.99 34.76 -4.37
C SER A 326 1.63 33.58 -5.29
N PRO A 327 0.67 33.74 -6.21
CA PRO A 327 0.47 32.76 -7.27
C PRO A 327 1.75 32.79 -8.13
N THR A 328 2.17 31.63 -8.64
CA THR A 328 3.29 31.45 -9.58
C THR A 328 4.71 31.39 -8.98
N SER A 329 5.02 30.31 -8.25
CA SER A 329 6.15 29.49 -8.72
C SER A 329 5.54 28.46 -9.67
N PRO A 330 5.93 28.37 -10.95
CA PRO A 330 5.47 27.27 -11.79
C PRO A 330 5.94 25.99 -11.12
N THR A 331 5.03 25.23 -10.52
CA THR A 331 5.25 23.82 -10.26
C THR A 331 5.73 23.26 -11.58
N ARG A 332 7.01 22.89 -11.67
CA ARG A 332 7.52 22.24 -12.88
C ARG A 332 6.55 21.11 -13.17
N PRO A 333 6.03 21.00 -14.41
CA PRO A 333 5.08 19.97 -14.73
C PRO A 333 5.72 18.63 -14.38
N LEU A 334 5.06 17.86 -13.51
CA LEU A 334 5.53 16.53 -13.13
C LEU A 334 5.28 15.62 -14.32
N GLN A 335 6.24 15.61 -15.25
CA GLN A 335 6.13 14.91 -16.51
C GLN A 335 7.19 13.82 -16.60
N CYS A 336 6.78 12.64 -17.03
CA CYS A 336 7.73 11.59 -17.35
C CYS A 336 8.52 11.94 -18.62
N ARG A 337 9.85 12.00 -18.52
CA ARG A 337 10.72 12.35 -19.65
C ARG A 337 10.67 11.35 -20.81
N ARG A 338 10.30 10.09 -20.54
CA ARG A 338 10.28 9.00 -21.52
C ARG A 338 8.99 8.97 -22.33
N CYS A 339 7.83 8.94 -21.66
CA CYS A 339 6.52 8.81 -22.30
C CYS A 339 5.74 10.13 -22.39
N ARG A 340 6.23 11.21 -21.77
CA ARG A 340 5.60 12.54 -21.71
C ARG A 340 4.26 12.60 -20.97
N THR A 341 3.86 11.54 -20.26
CA THR A 341 2.69 11.55 -19.37
C THR A 341 2.87 12.55 -18.24
N HIS A 342 1.81 13.31 -17.96
CA HIS A 342 1.73 14.27 -16.86
C HIS A 342 1.16 13.61 -15.61
N PHE A 343 1.63 14.05 -14.44
CA PHE A 343 1.23 13.54 -13.14
C PHE A 343 0.86 14.72 -12.22
N THR A 344 -0.09 14.49 -11.31
CA THR A 344 -0.45 15.45 -10.25
C THR A 344 0.49 15.33 -9.06
N ARG A 345 0.98 14.11 -8.78
CA ARG A 345 1.84 13.77 -7.65
C ARG A 345 3.19 13.25 -8.08
N ARG A 346 4.20 13.60 -7.30
CA ARG A 346 5.58 13.19 -7.58
C ARG A 346 5.82 11.71 -7.24
N SER A 347 5.16 11.19 -6.21
CA SER A 347 5.18 9.76 -5.87
C SER A 347 4.65 8.91 -7.03
N LYS A 348 3.51 9.27 -7.63
CA LYS A 348 3.00 8.61 -8.85
C LYS A 348 4.01 8.63 -10.00
N LEU A 349 4.65 9.78 -10.26
CA LEU A 349 5.71 9.87 -11.28
C LEU A 349 6.89 8.94 -10.98
N HIS A 350 7.33 8.88 -9.73
CA HIS A 350 8.42 7.99 -9.30
C HIS A 350 8.07 6.52 -9.53
N ILE A 351 6.89 6.08 -9.08
CA ILE A 351 6.38 4.72 -9.27
C ILE A 351 6.29 4.38 -10.77
N HIS A 352 5.75 5.29 -11.58
CA HIS A 352 5.65 5.11 -13.02
C HIS A 352 7.03 4.95 -13.70
N GLN A 353 8.04 5.71 -13.24
CA GLN A 353 9.41 5.59 -13.72
C GLN A 353 10.06 4.26 -13.33
N GLN A 354 9.79 3.78 -12.11
CA GLN A 354 10.25 2.50 -11.60
C GLN A 354 9.66 1.32 -12.40
N LEU A 355 8.42 1.46 -12.87
CA LEU A 355 7.79 0.54 -13.82
C LEU A 355 8.28 0.71 -15.27
N HIS A 356 9.35 1.47 -15.48
CA HIS A 356 9.95 1.75 -16.79
C HIS A 356 8.92 2.23 -17.84
N CYS A 357 7.93 3.01 -17.41
CA CYS A 357 6.83 3.48 -18.27
C CYS A 357 6.03 2.36 -18.93
N GLY A 358 5.98 1.19 -18.29
CA GLY A 358 5.27 0.02 -18.80
C GLY A 358 6.05 -0.79 -19.84
N GLN A 359 7.35 -0.53 -20.01
CA GLN A 359 8.17 -1.27 -20.96
C GLN A 359 8.26 -2.76 -20.64
N ASP A 360 8.27 -3.11 -19.35
CA ASP A 360 8.38 -4.50 -18.89
C ASP A 360 7.01 -5.19 -18.77
N PHE A 361 5.95 -4.58 -19.31
CA PHE A 361 4.64 -5.19 -19.33
C PHE A 361 4.54 -6.17 -20.48
N SER A 362 4.18 -7.41 -20.18
CA SER A 362 3.98 -8.47 -21.18
C SER A 362 2.51 -8.81 -21.35
N VAL A 363 2.20 -9.33 -22.54
CA VAL A 363 0.90 -9.92 -22.85
C VAL A 363 1.17 -11.31 -23.40
N ASP A 364 0.71 -12.32 -22.68
CA ASP A 364 0.76 -13.71 -23.11
C ASP A 364 -0.65 -14.18 -23.51
N SER A 365 -0.74 -15.18 -24.38
CA SER A 365 -2.02 -15.78 -24.79
C SER A 365 -2.07 -17.25 -24.42
N MET A 366 -3.18 -17.67 -23.83
CA MET A 366 -3.46 -19.05 -23.48
C MET A 366 -4.78 -19.48 -24.15
N HIS A 367 -4.79 -20.67 -24.75
CA HIS A 367 -6.01 -21.22 -25.34
C HIS A 367 -7.08 -21.47 -24.24
N ALA A 368 -8.36 -21.23 -24.52
CA ALA A 368 -9.44 -21.42 -23.53
C ALA A 368 -9.61 -22.86 -23.03
N ASP A 369 -9.01 -23.82 -23.74
CA ASP A 369 -8.97 -25.24 -23.33
C ASP A 369 -7.84 -25.56 -22.38
N ILE A 370 -6.89 -24.66 -22.16
CA ILE A 370 -5.81 -24.91 -21.20
C ILE A 370 -6.32 -24.61 -19.79
N VAL A 371 -6.14 -25.58 -18.90
CA VAL A 371 -6.48 -25.51 -17.48
C VAL A 371 -5.21 -25.54 -16.66
N GLU A 372 -5.14 -24.65 -15.67
CA GLU A 372 -4.07 -24.62 -14.68
C GLU A 372 -4.56 -25.27 -13.40
N ILE A 373 -3.81 -26.25 -12.91
CA ILE A 373 -4.16 -26.98 -11.69
C ILE A 373 -3.05 -26.76 -10.67
N TYR A 374 -3.47 -26.31 -9.49
CA TYR A 374 -2.60 -26.03 -8.36
C TYR A 374 -3.01 -26.89 -7.17
N GLU A 375 -2.12 -27.79 -6.79
CA GLU A 375 -2.36 -28.70 -5.67
C GLU A 375 -1.89 -28.08 -4.35
N GLN A 376 -2.54 -28.45 -3.24
CA GLN A 376 -2.12 -28.07 -1.88
C GLN A 376 -2.02 -26.55 -1.66
N CYS A 377 -2.95 -25.80 -2.26
CA CYS A 377 -2.99 -24.35 -2.09
C CYS A 377 -3.32 -23.98 -0.64
N LEU A 378 -2.74 -22.89 -0.17
CA LEU A 378 -3.05 -22.31 1.13
C LEU A 378 -4.21 -21.31 0.97
N PRO A 379 -5.42 -21.60 1.48
CA PRO A 379 -6.49 -20.61 1.48
C PRO A 379 -6.14 -19.48 2.46
N ILE A 380 -6.19 -18.24 1.98
CA ILE A 380 -6.03 -17.05 2.80
C ILE A 380 -7.44 -16.57 3.18
N SER A 381 -7.71 -16.48 4.49
CA SER A 381 -9.06 -16.36 5.07
C SER A 381 -9.97 -15.31 4.41
N ARG A 382 -11.24 -15.69 4.17
CA ARG A 382 -12.32 -14.88 3.56
C ARG A 382 -12.84 -13.72 4.42
N ASN A 383 -12.41 -13.62 5.69
CA ASN A 383 -12.84 -12.50 6.56
C ASN A 383 -12.07 -11.19 6.27
N VAL A 384 -11.07 -11.24 5.41
CA VAL A 384 -10.22 -10.09 5.02
C VAL A 384 -10.47 -9.75 3.55
N PHE A 385 -10.48 -10.76 2.68
CA PHE A 385 -10.70 -10.58 1.25
C PHE A 385 -12.15 -10.83 0.86
N GLN A 386 -12.73 -9.90 0.11
CA GLN A 386 -14.06 -10.05 -0.49
C GLN A 386 -14.14 -11.21 -1.48
N TYR A 387 -13.03 -11.46 -2.19
CA TYR A 387 -12.86 -12.55 -3.14
C TYR A 387 -11.94 -13.63 -2.57
N ALA A 388 -12.04 -14.85 -3.11
CA ALA A 388 -11.23 -15.96 -2.64
C ALA A 388 -9.75 -15.73 -2.96
N CYS A 389 -8.88 -15.92 -1.95
CA CYS A 389 -7.45 -15.71 -2.08
C CYS A 389 -6.67 -17.00 -1.75
N TYR A 390 -5.78 -17.42 -2.64
CA TYR A 390 -5.03 -18.68 -2.52
C TYR A 390 -3.52 -18.44 -2.70
N GLY A 391 -2.73 -18.91 -1.73
CA GLY A 391 -1.26 -18.99 -1.84
C GLY A 391 -0.81 -20.31 -2.46
N ILE A 392 0.03 -20.24 -3.49
CA ILE A 392 0.47 -21.41 -4.25
C ILE A 392 1.76 -21.98 -3.67
N THR A 393 1.73 -23.27 -3.31
CA THR A 393 2.83 -23.96 -2.62
C THR A 393 3.66 -24.87 -3.53
N LYS A 394 3.13 -25.22 -4.71
CA LYS A 394 3.70 -26.25 -5.60
C LYS A 394 3.60 -25.84 -7.07
N PRO A 395 4.43 -26.44 -7.94
CA PRO A 395 4.42 -26.15 -9.37
C PRO A 395 3.07 -26.47 -10.02
N LYS A 396 2.74 -25.66 -11.02
CA LYS A 396 1.53 -25.71 -11.85
C LYS A 396 1.52 -26.97 -12.72
N THR A 397 0.42 -27.72 -12.70
CA THR A 397 0.13 -28.72 -13.75
C THR A 397 -0.71 -28.06 -14.84
N VAL A 398 -0.29 -28.20 -16.10
CA VAL A 398 -0.98 -27.62 -17.27
C VAL A 398 -1.59 -28.75 -18.09
N MET A 399 -2.90 -28.70 -18.31
CA MET A 399 -3.61 -29.73 -19.09
C MET A 399 -4.57 -29.10 -20.10
N ARG A 400 -4.92 -29.84 -21.17
CA ARG A 400 -6.01 -29.45 -22.06
C ARG A 400 -7.35 -30.03 -21.58
N LYS A 401 -8.44 -29.28 -21.73
CA LYS A 401 -9.82 -29.74 -21.50
C LYS A 401 -10.04 -31.02 -22.31
N GLY A 402 -10.51 -32.07 -21.64
CA GLY A 402 -10.76 -33.39 -22.25
C GLY A 402 -9.58 -34.38 -22.19
N GLN A 403 -8.36 -33.96 -21.85
CA GLN A 403 -7.35 -34.90 -21.35
C GLN A 403 -7.72 -35.25 -19.90
N PHE A 404 -8.51 -36.31 -19.73
CA PHE A 404 -8.75 -36.93 -18.44
C PHE A 404 -7.40 -37.41 -17.87
N VAL A 405 -6.83 -36.63 -16.97
CA VAL A 405 -6.08 -37.22 -15.87
C VAL A 405 -7.12 -37.37 -14.76
N PRO A 406 -7.42 -38.59 -14.30
CA PRO A 406 -8.18 -38.74 -13.08
C PRO A 406 -7.31 -38.15 -11.97
N ILE A 407 -7.53 -36.87 -11.67
CA ILE A 407 -7.19 -36.38 -10.35
C ILE A 407 -8.23 -37.07 -9.49
N GLU A 408 -7.80 -38.10 -8.76
CA GLU A 408 -8.53 -38.62 -7.60
C GLU A 408 -8.62 -37.47 -6.58
N CYS A 409 -9.51 -36.52 -6.86
CA CYS A 409 -10.04 -35.62 -5.87
C CYS A 409 -11.03 -36.47 -5.08
N ASP A 410 -10.61 -36.96 -3.92
CA ASP A 410 -11.41 -37.64 -2.90
C ASP A 410 -12.57 -36.79 -2.33
N TRP A 411 -13.12 -35.85 -3.11
CA TRP A 411 -14.27 -35.04 -2.74
C TRP A 411 -15.60 -35.80 -2.82
N ARG A 412 -15.60 -37.06 -3.30
CA ARG A 412 -16.77 -37.93 -3.33
C ARG A 412 -16.41 -39.40 -3.06
N SER A 413 -15.84 -39.70 -1.90
CA SER A 413 -16.07 -41.01 -1.31
C SER A 413 -16.20 -40.86 0.21
N GLU A 414 -17.33 -41.32 0.75
CA GLU A 414 -17.38 -41.69 2.16
C GLU A 414 -16.40 -42.84 2.37
N SER A 415 -15.13 -42.51 2.63
CA SER A 415 -14.11 -43.49 3.00
C SER A 415 -13.51 -43.11 4.35
N SER A 416 -13.40 -44.12 5.21
CA SER A 416 -13.25 -44.04 6.66
C SER A 416 -11.83 -43.74 7.14
N VAL A 417 -11.03 -43.00 6.36
CA VAL A 417 -9.65 -42.65 6.73
C VAL A 417 -9.42 -41.15 6.52
N LYS A 418 -9.38 -40.41 7.64
CA LYS A 418 -9.06 -38.97 7.67
C LYS A 418 -7.57 -38.76 7.38
N VAL A 419 -7.20 -38.50 6.13
CA VAL A 419 -5.89 -37.90 5.80
C VAL A 419 -6.10 -36.43 5.46
N GLN A 420 -5.51 -35.54 6.26
CA GLN A 420 -5.57 -34.08 6.08
C GLN A 420 -4.69 -33.66 4.88
N HIS A 421 -5.20 -33.80 3.66
CA HIS A 421 -4.64 -33.14 2.49
C HIS A 421 -5.40 -31.82 2.25
N GLY A 422 -4.68 -30.69 2.18
CA GLY A 422 -5.28 -29.38 1.89
C GLY A 422 -5.95 -29.35 0.50
N PRO A 423 -6.90 -28.43 0.25
CA PRO A 423 -7.72 -28.44 -0.96
C PRO A 423 -6.88 -28.29 -2.24
N CYS A 424 -7.16 -29.11 -3.25
CA CYS A 424 -6.73 -28.86 -4.63
C CYS A 424 -7.56 -27.71 -5.21
N VAL A 425 -6.89 -26.70 -5.78
CA VAL A 425 -7.56 -25.57 -6.45
C VAL A 425 -7.38 -25.75 -7.95
N VAL A 426 -8.47 -26.12 -8.62
CA VAL A 426 -8.55 -26.14 -10.08
C VAL A 426 -8.91 -24.73 -10.52
N ILE A 427 -7.94 -24.01 -11.08
CA ILE A 427 -8.19 -22.66 -11.60
C ILE A 427 -8.43 -22.78 -13.11
N SER A 428 -9.64 -23.21 -13.46
CA SER A 428 -10.09 -23.27 -14.85
C SER A 428 -10.74 -21.95 -15.27
N ASN A 429 -10.46 -21.47 -16.48
CA ASN A 429 -11.12 -20.30 -17.08
C ASN A 429 -12.57 -20.62 -17.54
N ALA A 430 -13.30 -21.46 -16.82
CA ALA A 430 -14.61 -21.93 -17.26
C ALA A 430 -15.70 -20.90 -16.92
N GLN A 431 -16.12 -20.17 -17.95
CA GLN A 431 -17.53 -19.84 -18.09
C GLN A 431 -18.32 -21.16 -18.08
N HIS A 432 -19.02 -21.44 -16.99
CA HIS A 432 -20.11 -22.40 -17.03
C HIS A 432 -21.42 -21.63 -17.13
N SER A 433 -21.83 -21.32 -18.36
CA SER A 433 -23.19 -21.68 -18.74
C SER A 433 -23.17 -23.17 -19.11
N SER A 434 -23.44 -24.05 -18.15
CA SER A 434 -23.95 -25.38 -18.51
C SER A 434 -25.39 -25.47 -17.99
N PRO A 435 -26.40 -25.56 -18.86
CA PRO A 435 -27.58 -26.32 -18.52
C PRO A 435 -27.15 -27.80 -18.42
N TYR A 436 -28.06 -28.67 -17.99
CA TYR A 436 -27.83 -30.09 -17.71
C TYR A 436 -27.44 -30.40 -16.27
N LYS A 437 -28.47 -30.31 -15.43
CA LYS A 437 -28.82 -31.45 -14.56
C LYS A 437 -28.71 -32.74 -15.37
N TYR A 438 -27.91 -33.69 -14.91
CA TYR A 438 -28.23 -35.09 -15.09
C TYR A 438 -28.09 -35.83 -13.76
N LEU A 439 -29.05 -36.73 -13.60
CA LEU A 439 -29.47 -37.49 -12.43
C LEU A 439 -28.34 -38.17 -11.67
#